data_AF-A0A9X4BHF5-F1
#
_entry.id   AF-A0A9X4BHF5-F1
#
_cell.length_a   1.000
_cell.length_b   1.000
_cell.length_c   1.000
_cell.angle_alpha   90.00
_cell.angle_beta   90.00
_cell.angle_gamma   90.00
#
_symmetry.space_group_name_H-M   'P 1'
#
loop_
_entity.id
_entity.type
_entity.pdbx_description
1 polymer ?
#
loop_
_entity_poly.entity_id
_entity_poly.type
_entity_poly.pdbx_seq_one_letter_code
_entity_poly.pdbx_strand_id
1 'polypeptide(L)'
;MLDMLRRIIGQKPKPEPAPPPRQFGATPPGPARAPSFDSGLVPSLKHDHHELVELFEQIGRGFEQGRYGDLPAKLTAFKTRLEAHLLTENVRFYNYVEYTLRDDNENLALIRDFRREMNTIARGVIEFVKKYQGGIPNDVARQSFLADYRAVGGLLVQRIQREEGNLYPLYIPA
;
A
#
# COMPACT_ATOMS: atom_id res chain seq x y z
N MET A 1 30.58 34.68 63.17
CA MET A 1 30.29 33.81 64.32
C MET A 1 28.87 34.11 64.75
N LEU A 2 28.02 33.07 64.82
CA LEU A 2 26.59 33.07 65.19
C LEU A 2 25.71 33.77 64.12
N ASP A 3 24.63 33.21 63.57
CA ASP A 3 23.66 32.29 64.13
C ASP A 3 23.21 31.25 63.10
N MET A 4 23.66 30.02 63.32
CA MET A 4 22.83 28.85 63.10
C MET A 4 22.11 28.64 64.43
N LEU A 5 20.77 28.66 64.45
CA LEU A 5 19.87 27.81 65.25
C LEU A 5 18.56 28.52 65.68
N ARG A 6 17.49 28.12 64.97
CA ARG A 6 16.17 27.76 65.53
C ARG A 6 15.25 28.89 66.02
N ARG A 7 14.15 29.09 65.28
CA ARG A 7 12.79 28.72 65.72
C ARG A 7 11.79 28.94 64.57
N ILE A 8 11.16 27.89 64.04
CA ILE A 8 9.90 27.24 64.50
C ILE A 8 8.64 27.98 63.97
N ILE A 9 7.88 27.24 63.15
CA ILE A 9 6.48 27.43 62.71
C ILE A 9 6.24 28.45 61.57
N GLY A 10 5.98 27.91 60.38
CA GLY A 10 5.44 28.61 59.23
C GLY A 10 4.79 27.61 58.28
N GLN A 11 3.49 27.44 58.44
CA GLN A 11 2.58 26.56 57.73
C GLN A 11 2.80 26.56 56.21
N LYS A 12 3.11 25.41 55.59
CA LYS A 12 3.06 25.28 54.13
C LYS A 12 1.59 25.29 53.70
N PRO A 13 1.17 26.12 52.73
CA PRO A 13 -0.20 26.09 52.23
C PRO A 13 -0.50 24.74 51.58
N LYS A 14 -1.70 24.22 51.87
CA LYS A 14 -2.28 23.01 51.28
C LYS A 14 -2.38 23.21 49.75
N PRO A 15 -1.84 22.31 48.92
CA PRO A 15 -2.01 22.43 47.48
C PRO A 15 -3.50 22.26 47.14
N GLU A 16 -4.04 23.27 46.47
CA GLU A 16 -5.39 23.27 45.91
C GLU A 16 -5.44 22.23 44.77
N PRO A 17 -6.49 21.39 44.69
CA PRO A 17 -6.57 20.39 43.63
C PRO A 17 -6.65 21.06 42.27
N ALA A 18 -5.78 20.65 41.34
CA ALA A 18 -5.80 21.10 39.97
C ALA A 18 -7.18 20.83 39.33
N PRO A 19 -7.69 21.75 38.49
CA PRO A 19 -8.95 21.51 37.79
C PRO A 19 -8.83 20.26 36.92
N PRO A 20 -9.92 19.50 36.73
CA PRO A 20 -9.89 18.32 35.89
C PRO A 20 -9.47 18.70 34.46
N PRO A 21 -8.69 17.84 33.77
CA PRO A 21 -8.30 18.10 32.40
C PRO A 21 -9.55 18.31 31.54
N ARG A 22 -9.56 19.38 30.74
CA ARG A 22 -10.59 19.63 29.74
C ARG A 22 -10.68 18.39 28.85
N GLN A 23 -11.80 17.69 28.94
CA GLN A 23 -12.14 16.66 27.97
C GLN A 23 -12.36 17.38 26.64
N PHE A 24 -11.37 17.30 25.74
CA PHE A 24 -11.61 17.59 24.35
C PHE A 24 -12.62 16.54 23.89
N GLY A 25 -13.90 16.93 23.80
CA GLY A 25 -14.92 16.10 23.20
C GLY A 25 -14.44 15.74 21.81
N ALA A 26 -14.09 14.47 21.61
CA ALA A 26 -13.84 13.94 20.29
C ALA A 26 -15.16 14.14 19.52
N THR A 27 -15.18 15.12 18.62
CA THR A 27 -16.28 15.25 17.67
C THR A 27 -16.36 13.92 16.93
N PRO A 28 -17.52 13.24 16.89
CA PRO A 28 -17.65 12.03 16.09
C PRO A 28 -17.23 12.39 14.66
N PRO A 29 -16.44 11.53 13.98
CA PRO A 29 -16.08 11.79 12.61
C PRO A 29 -17.37 12.01 11.83
N GLY A 30 -17.48 13.20 11.20
CA GLY A 30 -18.61 13.50 10.33
C GLY A 30 -18.75 12.41 9.26
N PRO A 31 -19.93 12.27 8.63
CA PRO A 31 -20.14 11.24 7.61
C PRO A 31 -19.03 11.34 6.57
N ALA A 32 -18.40 10.19 6.27
CA ALA A 32 -17.34 10.12 5.27
C ALA A 32 -17.84 10.79 3.99
N ARG A 33 -17.09 11.80 3.51
CA ARG A 33 -17.46 12.50 2.27
C ARG A 33 -17.53 11.51 1.12
N ALA A 34 -18.54 11.67 0.27
CA ALA A 34 -18.65 10.92 -0.97
C ALA A 34 -17.36 11.08 -1.79
N PRO A 35 -16.76 9.98 -2.29
CA PRO A 35 -15.61 10.07 -3.19
C PRO A 35 -16.00 10.77 -4.49
N SER A 36 -15.12 11.65 -4.98
CA SER A 36 -15.32 12.37 -6.24
C SER A 36 -14.72 11.60 -7.42
N PHE A 37 -15.39 11.67 -8.57
CA PHE A 37 -14.83 11.19 -9.83
C PHE A 37 -13.58 12.00 -10.22
N ASP A 38 -12.56 11.32 -10.74
CA ASP A 38 -11.32 11.90 -11.27
C ASP A 38 -11.03 11.29 -12.64
N SER A 39 -11.24 12.07 -13.70
CA SER A 39 -11.00 11.61 -15.08
C SER A 39 -9.54 11.24 -15.36
N GLY A 40 -8.59 11.70 -14.55
CA GLY A 40 -7.17 11.36 -14.66
C GLY A 40 -6.78 10.04 -13.98
N LEU A 41 -7.65 9.45 -13.16
CA LEU A 41 -7.31 8.28 -12.34
C LEU A 41 -6.97 7.06 -13.20
N VAL A 42 -7.88 6.62 -14.08
CA VAL A 42 -7.64 5.45 -14.94
C VAL A 42 -6.41 5.63 -15.84
N PRO A 43 -6.22 6.78 -16.54
CA PRO A 43 -4.99 7.05 -17.27
C PRO A 43 -3.72 6.91 -16.42
N SER A 44 -3.71 7.42 -15.19
CA SER A 44 -2.56 7.29 -14.28
C SER A 44 -2.29 5.84 -13.88
N LEU A 45 -3.31 5.04 -13.59
CA LEU A 45 -3.15 3.63 -13.22
C LEU A 45 -2.59 2.79 -14.38
N LYS A 46 -3.03 3.07 -15.61
CA LYS A 46 -2.45 2.45 -16.82
C LYS A 46 -0.99 2.87 -17.04
N HIS A 47 -0.66 4.12 -16.77
CA HIS A 47 0.72 4.57 -16.80
C HIS A 47 1.59 3.82 -15.78
N ASP A 48 1.11 3.65 -14.54
CA ASP A 48 1.78 2.83 -13.54
C ASP A 48 2.00 1.39 -14.02
N HIS A 49 1.02 0.78 -14.73
CA HIS A 49 1.20 -0.55 -15.32
C HIS A 49 2.37 -0.62 -16.30
N HIS A 50 2.52 0.39 -17.16
CA HIS A 50 3.67 0.46 -18.08
C HIS A 50 4.99 0.54 -17.31
N GLU A 51 5.10 1.41 -16.30
CA GLU A 51 6.31 1.50 -15.47
C GLU A 51 6.63 0.17 -14.76
N LEU A 52 5.60 -0.51 -14.24
CA LEU A 52 5.74 -1.80 -13.56
C LEU A 52 6.25 -2.89 -14.51
N VAL A 53 5.69 -2.99 -15.71
CA VAL A 53 6.15 -3.94 -16.74
C VAL A 53 7.59 -3.63 -17.13
N GLU A 54 7.94 -2.38 -17.38
CA GLU A 54 9.31 -1.98 -17.74
C GLU A 54 10.32 -2.37 -16.64
N LEU A 55 10.00 -2.11 -15.38
CA LEU A 55 10.84 -2.51 -14.25
C LEU A 55 10.98 -4.03 -14.15
N PHE A 56 9.89 -4.77 -14.37
CA PHE A 56 9.88 -6.23 -14.33
C PHE A 56 10.73 -6.84 -15.44
N GLU A 57 10.69 -6.27 -16.64
CA GLU A 57 11.58 -6.68 -17.73
C GLU A 57 13.05 -6.35 -17.46
N GLN A 58 13.34 -5.20 -16.84
CA GLN A 58 14.71 -4.85 -16.46
C GLN A 58 15.30 -5.83 -15.45
N ILE A 59 14.48 -6.38 -14.55
CA ILE A 59 14.86 -7.45 -13.62
C ILE A 59 15.25 -8.71 -14.42
N GLY A 60 14.41 -9.13 -15.38
CA GLY A 60 14.68 -10.28 -16.24
C GLY A 60 15.98 -10.12 -17.05
N ARG A 61 16.14 -8.99 -17.75
CA ARG A 61 17.37 -8.67 -18.51
C ARG A 61 18.60 -8.63 -17.62
N GLY A 62 18.49 -8.09 -16.41
CA GLY A 62 19.59 -8.07 -15.44
C GLY A 62 20.01 -9.50 -15.03
N PHE A 63 19.03 -10.37 -14.80
CA PHE A 63 19.28 -11.77 -14.48
C PHE A 63 19.94 -12.52 -15.65
N GLU A 64 19.43 -12.38 -16.87
CA GLU A 64 19.98 -13.02 -18.08
C GLU A 64 21.42 -12.59 -18.37
N GLN A 65 21.76 -11.34 -18.07
CA GLN A 65 23.12 -10.79 -18.24
C GLN A 65 24.06 -11.12 -17.07
N GLY A 66 23.63 -11.92 -16.09
CA GLY A 66 24.42 -12.29 -14.93
C GLY A 66 24.66 -11.14 -13.93
N ARG A 67 23.91 -10.04 -14.03
CA ARG A 67 24.02 -8.86 -13.15
C ARG A 67 23.28 -9.05 -11.84
N TYR A 68 23.59 -10.14 -11.13
CA TYR A 68 22.87 -10.54 -9.91
C TYR A 68 23.00 -9.52 -8.77
N GLY A 69 24.11 -8.77 -8.72
CA GLY A 69 24.33 -7.72 -7.72
C GLY A 69 23.34 -6.55 -7.83
N ASP A 70 22.79 -6.30 -9.02
CA ASP A 70 21.85 -5.20 -9.27
C ASP A 70 20.39 -5.59 -8.95
N LEU A 71 20.10 -6.89 -8.86
CA LEU A 71 18.73 -7.39 -8.71
C LEU A 71 18.05 -6.94 -7.42
N PRO A 72 18.70 -6.93 -6.23
CA PRO A 72 18.09 -6.42 -5.00
C PRO A 72 17.52 -5.00 -5.13
N ALA A 73 18.28 -4.10 -5.75
CA ALA A 73 17.87 -2.71 -5.95
C ALA A 73 16.69 -2.61 -6.91
N LYS A 74 16.72 -3.36 -8.02
CA LYS A 74 15.62 -3.39 -9.00
C LYS A 74 14.34 -4.00 -8.43
N LEU A 75 14.45 -5.09 -7.67
CA LEU A 75 13.32 -5.71 -6.98
C LEU A 75 12.70 -4.75 -5.95
N THR A 76 13.52 -4.02 -5.21
CA THR A 76 13.05 -2.99 -4.27
C THR A 76 12.32 -1.87 -4.99
N ALA A 77 12.88 -1.35 -6.10
CA ALA A 77 12.23 -0.31 -6.89
C ALA A 77 10.88 -0.77 -7.44
N PHE A 78 10.82 -1.98 -7.99
CA PHE A 78 9.58 -2.60 -8.48
C PHE A 78 8.53 -2.74 -7.36
N LYS A 79 8.91 -3.26 -6.18
CA LYS A 79 8.00 -3.36 -5.03
C LYS A 79 7.45 -2.01 -4.60
N THR A 80 8.30 -0.99 -4.47
CA THR A 80 7.86 0.35 -4.07
C THR A 80 6.83 0.92 -5.04
N ARG A 81 7.07 0.76 -6.35
CA ARG A 81 6.11 1.19 -7.38
C ARG A 81 4.81 0.40 -7.32
N LEU A 82 4.89 -0.91 -7.12
CA LEU A 82 3.71 -1.76 -7.02
C LEU A 82 2.87 -1.39 -5.79
N GLU A 83 3.49 -1.16 -4.64
CA GLU A 83 2.78 -0.74 -3.43
C GLU A 83 2.11 0.63 -3.59
N ALA A 84 2.77 1.59 -4.26
CA ALA A 84 2.18 2.89 -4.55
C ALA A 84 0.97 2.78 -5.50
N HIS A 85 1.09 1.97 -6.56
CA HIS A 85 0.01 1.67 -7.48
C HIS A 85 -1.20 1.04 -6.74
N LEU A 86 -0.95 -0.02 -5.95
CA LEU A 86 -1.98 -0.71 -5.17
C LEU A 86 -2.67 0.21 -4.16
N LEU A 87 -1.94 1.14 -3.55
CA LEU A 87 -2.50 2.12 -2.64
C LEU A 87 -3.48 3.05 -3.37
N THR A 88 -3.06 3.58 -4.52
CA THR A 88 -3.88 4.45 -5.37
C THR A 88 -5.16 3.75 -5.80
N GLU A 89 -5.05 2.51 -6.27
CA GLU A 89 -6.19 1.72 -6.68
C GLU A 89 -7.15 1.43 -5.51
N ASN A 90 -6.63 1.00 -4.35
CA ASN A 90 -7.45 0.70 -3.17
C ASN A 90 -8.15 1.93 -2.58
N VAL A 91 -7.47 3.08 -2.55
CA VAL A 91 -7.98 4.29 -1.88
C VAL A 91 -8.82 5.15 -2.80
N ARG A 92 -8.54 5.16 -4.11
CA ARG A 92 -9.24 6.02 -5.06
C ARG A 92 -10.23 5.23 -5.91
N PHE A 93 -9.76 4.20 -6.60
CA PHE A 93 -10.57 3.45 -7.56
C PHE A 93 -11.67 2.64 -6.86
N TYR A 94 -11.29 1.69 -6.00
CA TYR A 94 -12.26 0.81 -5.34
C TYR A 94 -13.24 1.58 -4.46
N ASN A 95 -12.76 2.57 -3.70
CA ASN A 95 -13.63 3.40 -2.87
C ASN A 95 -14.69 4.14 -3.69
N TYR A 96 -14.33 4.65 -4.88
CA TYR A 96 -15.29 5.32 -5.76
C TYR A 96 -16.30 4.32 -6.33
N VAL A 97 -15.84 3.24 -6.95
CA VAL A 97 -16.71 2.26 -7.62
C VAL A 97 -17.64 1.56 -6.63
N GLU A 98 -17.15 1.20 -5.44
CA GLU A 98 -17.99 0.63 -4.38
C GLU A 98 -19.03 1.64 -3.88
N TYR A 99 -18.68 2.93 -3.82
CA TYR A 99 -19.62 3.98 -3.42
C TYR A 99 -20.70 4.19 -4.49
N THR A 100 -20.36 4.19 -5.78
CA THR A 100 -21.34 4.38 -6.87
C THR A 100 -22.27 3.19 -7.02
N LEU A 101 -21.81 1.98 -6.72
CA LEU A 101 -22.59 0.74 -6.79
C LEU A 101 -23.24 0.35 -5.46
N ARG A 102 -23.21 1.22 -4.44
CA ARG A 102 -23.68 0.89 -3.08
C ARG A 102 -25.15 0.46 -3.01
N ASP A 103 -25.96 0.89 -3.97
CA ASP A 103 -27.39 0.58 -4.07
C ASP A 103 -27.66 -0.61 -5.03
N ASP A 104 -26.61 -1.19 -5.62
CA ASP A 104 -26.62 -2.37 -6.50
C ASP A 104 -25.81 -3.52 -5.86
N ASN A 105 -26.50 -4.34 -5.06
CA ASN A 105 -25.87 -5.39 -4.25
C ASN A 105 -25.14 -6.46 -5.10
N GLU A 106 -25.62 -6.76 -6.29
CA GLU A 106 -25.02 -7.78 -7.16
C GLU A 106 -23.69 -7.29 -7.72
N ASN A 107 -23.68 -6.10 -8.33
CA ASN A 107 -22.46 -5.51 -8.87
C ASN A 107 -21.45 -5.15 -7.77
N LEU A 108 -21.93 -4.74 -6.59
CA LEU A 108 -21.06 -4.49 -5.44
C LEU A 108 -20.35 -5.76 -4.95
N ALA A 109 -21.04 -6.90 -4.93
CA ALA A 109 -20.44 -8.19 -4.56
C ALA A 109 -19.35 -8.59 -5.56
N LEU A 110 -19.63 -8.43 -6.87
CA LEU A 110 -18.68 -8.70 -7.94
C LEU A 110 -17.41 -7.86 -7.82
N ILE A 111 -17.53 -6.55 -7.57
CA ILE A 111 -16.37 -5.66 -7.37
C ILE A 111 -15.52 -6.08 -6.17
N ARG A 112 -16.15 -6.51 -5.07
CA ARG A 112 -15.44 -7.01 -3.89
C ARG A 112 -14.71 -8.32 -4.17
N ASP A 113 -15.27 -9.19 -5.01
CA ASP A 113 -14.59 -10.41 -5.45
C ASP A 113 -13.34 -10.10 -6.28
N PHE A 114 -13.46 -9.21 -7.25
CA PHE A 114 -12.30 -8.73 -8.02
C PHE A 114 -11.23 -8.15 -7.10
N ARG A 115 -11.61 -7.30 -6.14
CA ARG A 115 -10.67 -6.73 -5.17
C ARG A 115 -9.92 -7.79 -4.38
N ARG A 116 -10.60 -8.87 -3.96
CA ARG A 116 -9.97 -9.99 -3.23
C ARG A 116 -9.00 -10.75 -4.12
N GLU A 117 -9.38 -11.02 -5.36
CA GLU A 117 -8.53 -11.69 -6.35
C GLU A 117 -7.26 -10.87 -6.64
N MET A 118 -7.41 -9.57 -6.94
CA MET A 118 -6.28 -8.69 -7.28
C MET A 118 -5.31 -8.53 -6.10
N ASN A 119 -5.83 -8.43 -4.87
CA ASN A 119 -4.98 -8.42 -3.67
C ASN A 119 -4.25 -9.74 -3.44
N THR A 120 -4.82 -10.88 -3.86
CA THR A 120 -4.15 -12.19 -3.76
C THR A 120 -2.99 -12.27 -4.74
N ILE A 121 -3.20 -11.81 -5.98
CA ILE A 121 -2.14 -11.71 -6.98
C ILE A 121 -1.02 -10.79 -6.48
N ALA A 122 -1.36 -9.60 -5.99
CA ALA A 122 -0.40 -8.63 -5.45
C ALA A 122 0.49 -9.21 -4.34
N ARG A 123 -0.09 -10.02 -3.43
CA ARG A 123 0.67 -10.69 -2.37
C ARG A 123 1.73 -11.64 -2.94
N GLY A 124 1.37 -12.46 -3.93
CA GLY A 124 2.33 -13.37 -4.58
C GLY A 124 3.51 -12.62 -5.21
N VAL A 125 3.24 -11.47 -5.84
CA VAL A 125 4.29 -10.60 -6.41
C VAL A 125 5.20 -10.01 -5.31
N ILE A 126 4.61 -9.55 -4.20
CA ILE A 126 5.38 -8.99 -3.07
C ILE A 126 6.23 -10.07 -2.38
N GLU A 127 5.71 -11.29 -2.24
CA GLU A 127 6.44 -12.43 -1.67
C GLU A 127 7.66 -12.80 -2.51
N PHE A 128 7.52 -12.79 -3.84
CA PHE A 128 8.64 -12.96 -4.75
C PHE A 128 9.74 -11.91 -4.52
N VAL A 129 9.38 -10.63 -4.44
CA VAL A 129 10.37 -9.58 -4.16
C VAL A 129 11.05 -9.82 -2.80
N LYS A 130 10.28 -10.11 -1.76
CA LYS A 130 10.83 -10.36 -0.42
C LYS A 130 11.78 -11.55 -0.38
N LYS A 131 11.52 -12.59 -1.17
CA LYS A 131 12.37 -13.78 -1.28
C LYS A 131 13.76 -13.48 -1.84
N TYR A 132 13.84 -12.54 -2.80
CA TYR A 132 15.08 -12.27 -3.55
C TYR A 132 15.73 -10.92 -3.26
N GLN A 133 15.16 -10.09 -2.39
CA GLN A 133 15.74 -8.81 -1.96
C GLN A 133 17.11 -8.96 -1.27
N GLY A 134 17.43 -10.13 -0.71
CA GLY A 134 18.73 -10.44 -0.11
C GLY A 134 19.80 -10.88 -1.12
N GLY A 135 19.46 -10.97 -2.41
CA GLY A 135 20.33 -11.47 -3.47
C GLY A 135 20.15 -12.95 -3.78
N ILE A 136 20.93 -13.45 -4.74
CA ILE A 136 20.84 -14.80 -5.29
C ILE A 136 22.21 -15.49 -5.16
N PRO A 137 22.46 -16.23 -4.06
CA PRO A 137 23.82 -16.58 -3.64
C PRO A 137 24.46 -17.74 -4.43
N ASN A 138 23.66 -18.59 -5.08
CA ASN A 138 24.16 -19.81 -5.75
C ASN A 138 23.26 -20.23 -6.93
N ASP A 139 23.70 -21.22 -7.69
CA ASP A 139 23.00 -21.68 -8.89
C ASP A 139 21.61 -22.27 -8.61
N VAL A 140 21.41 -22.93 -7.47
CA VAL A 140 20.10 -23.44 -7.05
C VAL A 140 19.12 -22.29 -6.82
N ALA A 141 19.58 -21.20 -6.18
CA ALA A 141 18.80 -19.99 -6.02
C ALA A 141 18.51 -19.30 -7.36
N ARG A 142 19.45 -19.33 -8.32
CA ARG A 142 19.25 -18.80 -9.68
C ARG A 142 18.16 -19.58 -10.44
N GLN A 143 18.19 -20.90 -10.40
CA GLN A 143 17.16 -21.73 -11.02
C GLN A 143 15.78 -21.46 -10.40
N SER A 144 15.73 -21.38 -9.07
CA SER A 144 14.49 -21.05 -8.34
C SER A 144 13.98 -19.66 -8.72
N PHE A 145 14.87 -18.67 -8.80
CA PHE A 145 14.53 -17.31 -9.21
C PHE A 145 13.89 -17.29 -10.59
N LEU A 146 14.47 -18.00 -11.56
CA LEU A 146 13.95 -18.01 -12.92
C LEU A 146 12.55 -18.64 -13.00
N ALA A 147 12.31 -19.72 -12.24
CA ALA A 147 11.00 -20.33 -12.16
C ALA A 147 9.96 -19.38 -11.55
N ASP A 148 10.29 -18.77 -10.41
CA ASP A 148 9.41 -17.82 -9.73
C ASP A 148 9.17 -16.55 -10.57
N TYR A 149 10.20 -16.03 -11.23
CA TYR A 149 10.12 -14.86 -12.10
C TYR A 149 9.10 -15.07 -13.22
N ARG A 150 9.11 -16.24 -13.86
CA ARG A 150 8.14 -16.60 -14.91
C ARG A 150 6.72 -16.70 -14.36
N ALA A 151 6.55 -17.36 -13.22
CA ALA A 151 5.24 -17.50 -12.58
C ALA A 151 4.66 -16.12 -12.18
N VAL A 152 5.48 -15.28 -11.56
CA VAL A 152 5.11 -13.92 -11.12
C VAL A 152 4.83 -13.01 -12.31
N GLY A 153 5.60 -13.12 -13.39
CA GLY A 153 5.33 -12.38 -14.63
C GLY A 153 3.95 -12.73 -15.20
N GLY A 154 3.57 -14.02 -15.20
CA GLY A 154 2.23 -14.45 -15.59
C GLY A 154 1.13 -13.85 -14.72
N LEU A 155 1.32 -13.84 -13.40
CA LEU A 155 0.38 -13.23 -12.45
C LEU A 155 0.23 -11.71 -12.66
N LEU A 156 1.33 -11.00 -12.89
CA LEU A 156 1.33 -9.56 -13.15
C LEU A 156 0.53 -9.24 -14.43
N VAL A 157 0.79 -9.98 -15.51
CA VAL A 157 0.05 -9.81 -16.78
C VAL A 157 -1.44 -10.09 -16.59
N GLN A 158 -1.79 -11.16 -15.88
CA GLN A 158 -3.18 -11.50 -15.59
C GLN A 158 -3.88 -10.37 -14.81
N ARG A 159 -3.23 -9.78 -13.81
CA ARG A 159 -3.77 -8.64 -13.05
C ARG A 159 -4.06 -7.46 -13.97
N ILE A 160 -3.07 -7.01 -14.75
CA ILE A 160 -3.18 -5.86 -15.66
C ILE A 160 -4.33 -6.07 -16.66
N GLN A 161 -4.39 -7.26 -17.29
CA GLN A 161 -5.43 -7.56 -18.27
C GLN A 161 -6.85 -7.52 -17.66
N ARG A 162 -7.02 -8.05 -16.45
CA ARG A 162 -8.33 -8.03 -15.77
C ARG A 162 -8.70 -6.64 -15.31
N GLU A 163 -7.75 -5.87 -14.81
CA GLU A 163 -7.97 -4.48 -14.40
C GLU A 163 -8.39 -3.63 -15.59
N GLU A 164 -7.60 -3.63 -16.66
CA GLU A 164 -7.87 -2.78 -17.81
C GLU A 164 -9.07 -3.22 -18.64
N GLY A 165 -9.31 -4.52 -18.75
CA GLY A 165 -10.39 -5.09 -19.57
C GLY A 165 -11.74 -5.14 -18.86
N ASN A 166 -11.75 -5.35 -17.54
CA ASN A 166 -12.99 -5.63 -16.81
C ASN A 166 -13.29 -4.59 -15.72
N LEU A 167 -12.28 -4.13 -14.97
CA LEU A 167 -12.51 -3.21 -13.86
C LEU A 167 -12.57 -1.76 -14.28
N TYR A 168 -11.55 -1.25 -14.96
CA TYR A 168 -11.47 0.16 -15.34
C TYR A 168 -12.65 0.66 -16.18
N PRO A 169 -13.31 -0.16 -17.03
CA PRO A 169 -14.57 0.24 -17.68
C PRO A 169 -15.72 0.59 -16.73
N LEU A 170 -15.69 0.13 -15.47
CA LEU A 170 -16.71 0.41 -14.46
C LEU A 170 -16.51 1.76 -13.77
N TYR A 171 -15.38 2.43 -14.03
CA TYR A 171 -15.09 3.76 -13.49
C TYR A 171 -15.67 4.84 -14.39
N ILE A 172 -16.97 5.08 -14.22
CA ILE A 172 -17.75 6.08 -14.95
C ILE A 172 -18.22 7.19 -14.00
N PRO A 173 -18.44 8.42 -14.49
CA PRO A 173 -19.10 9.46 -13.70
C PRO A 173 -20.46 8.98 -13.17
N ALA A 174 -20.75 9.28 -11.90
CA ALA A 174 -22.01 8.95 -11.21
C ALA A 174 -23.14 9.90 -11.58
#